data_AF-A0A2I8EZN6-F1
#
_entry.id   AF-A0A2I8EZN6-F1
#
_cell.length_a   1.000
_cell.length_b   1.000
_cell.length_c   1.000
_cell.angle_alpha   90.00
_cell.angle_beta   90.00
_cell.angle_gamma   90.00
#
_symmetry.space_group_name_H-M   'P 1'
#
loop_
_entity.id
_entity.type
_entity.pdbx_description
1 polymer ?
#
loop_
_entity_poly.entity_id
_entity_poly.type
_entity_poly.pdbx_seq_one_letter_code
_entity_poly.pdbx_strand_id
1 'polypeptide(L)'
;MENLQNFIIKLTKTEILKAAKEDAIADWGDDIPITILLANIGKKIADHFEKFPADERIYIFSIIESAMIASDIDLKTPVATGLLEALYLRASSDAVRLK
;
A
#
# COMPACT_ATOMS: atom_id res chain seq x y z
N MET A 1 19.95 2.51 2.68
CA MET A 1 18.98 2.33 3.78
C MET A 1 17.58 2.45 3.19
N GLU A 2 16.74 1.44 3.41
CA GLU A 2 15.30 1.55 3.16
C GLU A 2 14.78 2.68 4.06
N ASN A 3 14.01 3.62 3.49
CA ASN A 3 13.31 4.65 4.25
C ASN A 3 11.91 4.80 3.65
N LEU A 4 11.03 5.51 4.35
CA LEU A 4 9.62 5.64 3.96
C LEU A 4 9.43 6.20 2.53
N GLN A 5 10.20 7.21 2.13
CA GLN A 5 10.09 7.77 0.78
C GLN A 5 10.51 6.77 -0.30
N ASN A 6 11.63 6.08 -0.10
CA ASN A 6 12.11 5.04 -1.01
C ASN A 6 11.11 3.88 -1.10
N PHE A 7 10.48 3.51 0.02
CA PHE A 7 9.41 2.50 0.04
C PHE A 7 8.23 2.92 -0.84
N ILE A 8 7.71 4.15 -0.68
CA ILE A 8 6.59 4.65 -1.49
C ILE A 8 6.95 4.68 -2.98
N ILE A 9 8.16 5.13 -3.32
CA ILE A 9 8.63 5.17 -4.72
C ILE A 9 8.66 3.76 -5.32
N LYS A 10 9.21 2.78 -4.60
CA LYS A 10 9.27 1.38 -5.05
C LYS A 10 7.88 0.76 -5.14
N LEU A 11 7.01 1.02 -4.17
CA LEU A 11 5.66 0.46 -4.14
C LEU A 11 4.78 1.03 -5.27
N THR A 12 4.92 2.32 -5.58
CA THR A 12 4.14 3.02 -6.61
C THR A 12 4.76 2.96 -8.00
N LYS A 13 5.55 1.90 -8.27
CA LYS A 13 6.14 1.65 -9.59
C LYS A 13 5.15 1.07 -10.60
N THR A 14 4.10 0.41 -10.14
CA THR A 14 3.02 -0.09 -11.01
C THR A 14 2.03 1.04 -11.29
N GLU A 15 1.46 1.09 -12.49
CA GLU A 15 0.57 2.18 -12.90
C GLU A 15 -0.68 2.28 -12.00
N ILE A 16 -1.23 1.14 -11.55
CA ILE A 16 -2.39 1.11 -10.66
C ILE A 16 -2.06 1.78 -9.31
N LEU A 17 -0.90 1.48 -8.73
CA LEU A 17 -0.51 2.02 -7.43
C LEU A 17 0.03 3.44 -7.51
N LYS A 18 0.62 3.81 -8.65
CA LYS A 18 0.95 5.20 -8.97
C LYS A 18 -0.32 6.06 -9.04
N ALA A 19 -1.33 5.62 -9.80
CA ALA A 19 -2.62 6.30 -9.86
C ALA A 19 -3.28 6.38 -8.48
N ALA A 20 -3.24 5.30 -7.69
CA ALA A 20 -3.76 5.31 -6.31
C ALA A 20 -3.11 6.39 -5.41
N LYS A 21 -1.80 6.63 -5.58
CA LYS A 21 -1.09 7.69 -4.85
C LYS A 21 -1.51 9.07 -5.36
N GLU A 22 -1.58 9.26 -6.67
CA GLU A 22 -1.96 10.52 -7.29
C GLU A 22 -3.41 10.91 -6.94
N ASP A 23 -4.35 9.96 -7.01
CA ASP A 23 -5.74 10.14 -6.59
C ASP A 23 -5.83 10.54 -5.11
N ALA A 24 -5.10 9.83 -4.23
CA ALA A 24 -5.11 10.13 -2.81
C ALA A 24 -4.59 11.55 -2.49
N ILE A 25 -3.55 12.00 -3.20
CA ILE A 25 -3.01 13.36 -3.05
C ILE A 25 -3.99 14.37 -3.65
N ALA A 26 -4.61 14.09 -4.79
CA ALA A 26 -5.60 14.98 -5.40
C ALA A 26 -6.84 15.18 -4.51
N ASP A 27 -7.29 14.12 -3.84
CA ASP A 27 -8.45 14.15 -2.95
C ASP A 27 -8.18 14.87 -1.63
N TRP A 28 -6.96 14.80 -1.11
CA TRP A 28 -6.60 15.35 0.20
C TRP A 28 -5.90 16.72 0.11
N GLY A 29 -4.85 16.80 -0.72
CA GLY A 29 -3.85 17.86 -0.74
C GLY A 29 -2.42 17.34 -0.50
N ASP A 30 -1.43 18.19 -0.77
CA ASP A 30 0.01 17.86 -0.67
C ASP A 30 0.48 17.51 0.76
N ASP A 31 -0.30 17.87 1.79
CA ASP A 31 -0.02 17.63 3.21
C ASP A 31 -0.67 16.33 3.74
N ILE A 32 -1.07 15.42 2.84
CA ILE A 32 -1.68 14.14 3.20
C ILE A 32 -0.86 13.37 4.25
N PRO A 33 -1.49 12.96 5.38
CA PRO A 33 -0.82 12.12 6.36
C PRO A 33 -0.39 10.79 5.74
N ILE A 34 0.85 10.37 6.00
CA ILE A 34 1.41 9.18 5.38
C ILE A 34 0.56 7.92 5.58
N THR A 35 0.00 7.75 6.77
CA THR A 35 -0.84 6.59 7.09
C THR A 35 -2.11 6.56 6.26
N ILE A 36 -2.70 7.72 5.93
CA ILE A 36 -3.85 7.84 5.05
C ILE A 36 -3.46 7.51 3.61
N LEU A 37 -2.33 8.04 3.13
CA LEU A 37 -1.81 7.72 1.81
C LEU A 37 -1.59 6.20 1.65
N LEU A 38 -0.92 5.58 2.61
CA LEU A 38 -0.65 4.14 2.63
C LEU A 38 -1.94 3.31 2.76
N ALA A 39 -2.93 3.79 3.51
CA ALA A 39 -4.24 3.14 3.60
C ALA A 39 -5.00 3.15 2.27
N ASN A 40 -4.94 4.25 1.52
CA ASN A 40 -5.52 4.31 0.18
C ASN A 40 -4.84 3.34 -0.78
N ILE A 41 -3.50 3.27 -0.75
CA ILE A 41 -2.75 2.30 -1.55
C ILE A 41 -3.12 0.86 -1.14
N GLY A 42 -3.18 0.55 0.16
CA GLY A 42 -3.56 -0.78 0.67
C GLY A 42 -4.95 -1.22 0.20
N LYS A 43 -5.94 -0.33 0.22
CA LYS A 43 -7.29 -0.59 -0.32
C LYS A 43 -7.25 -0.88 -1.82
N LYS A 44 -6.48 -0.11 -2.60
CA LYS A 44 -6.37 -0.28 -4.05
C LYS A 44 -5.66 -1.58 -4.43
N ILE A 45 -4.68 -2.04 -3.63
CA ILE A 45 -4.11 -3.38 -3.80
C ILE A 45 -5.20 -4.45 -3.65
N ALA A 46 -6.05 -4.35 -2.63
CA ALA A 46 -7.14 -5.30 -2.41
C ALA A 46 -8.18 -5.24 -3.56
N ASP A 47 -8.67 -4.05 -3.92
CA ASP A 47 -9.70 -3.84 -4.96
C ASP A 47 -9.25 -4.29 -6.37
N HIS A 48 -7.94 -4.37 -6.60
CA HIS A 48 -7.37 -4.70 -7.90
C HIS A 48 -6.45 -5.91 -7.87
N PHE A 49 -6.48 -6.71 -6.79
CA PHE A 49 -5.58 -7.84 -6.60
C PHE A 49 -5.54 -8.79 -7.80
N GLU A 50 -6.70 -9.10 -8.38
CA GLU A 50 -6.85 -9.98 -9.54
C GLU A 50 -6.37 -9.35 -10.87
N LYS A 51 -6.25 -8.02 -10.93
CA LYS A 51 -5.80 -7.29 -12.11
C LYS A 51 -4.28 -7.22 -12.21
N PHE A 52 -3.57 -7.43 -11.11
CA PHE A 52 -2.11 -7.45 -11.12
C PHE A 52 -1.59 -8.76 -11.74
N PRO A 53 -0.68 -8.67 -12.73
CA PRO A 53 0.14 -9.79 -13.15
C PRO A 53 0.83 -10.50 -11.97
N ALA A 54 1.18 -11.78 -12.14
CA ALA A 54 1.78 -12.57 -11.06
C ALA A 54 3.13 -11.99 -10.58
N ASP A 55 3.96 -11.52 -11.50
CA ASP A 55 5.23 -10.84 -11.23
C ASP A 55 5.04 -9.50 -10.51
N GLU A 56 4.02 -8.72 -10.89
CA GLU A 56 3.69 -7.49 -10.17
C GLU A 56 3.22 -7.77 -8.74
N ARG A 57 2.41 -8.81 -8.52
CA ARG A 57 2.02 -9.22 -7.17
C ARG A 57 3.23 -9.60 -6.33
N ILE A 58 4.10 -10.46 -6.86
CA ILE A 58 5.34 -10.86 -6.17
C ILE A 58 6.17 -9.62 -5.82
N TYR A 59 6.31 -8.70 -6.78
CA TYR A 59 7.04 -7.45 -6.57
C TYR A 59 6.42 -6.63 -5.42
N ILE A 60 5.12 -6.32 -5.48
CA ILE A 60 4.42 -5.53 -4.46
C ILE A 60 4.63 -6.13 -3.07
N PHE A 61 4.38 -7.44 -2.90
CA PHE A 61 4.51 -8.08 -1.59
C PHE A 61 5.96 -8.19 -1.12
N SER A 62 6.94 -8.36 -2.01
CA SER A 62 8.36 -8.33 -1.63
C SER A 62 8.80 -6.95 -1.11
N ILE A 63 8.27 -5.85 -1.65
CA ILE A 63 8.54 -4.50 -1.16
C ILE A 63 7.93 -4.31 0.23
N ILE A 64 6.70 -4.77 0.44
CA ILE A 64 6.02 -4.71 1.75
C ILE A 64 6.78 -5.55 2.80
N GLU A 65 7.16 -6.78 2.47
CA GLU A 65 7.92 -7.66 3.36
C GLU A 65 9.27 -7.03 3.74
N SER A 66 9.99 -6.47 2.74
CA SER A 66 11.26 -5.78 2.98
C SER A 66 11.12 -4.62 3.96
N ALA A 67 10.03 -3.86 3.89
CA ALA A 67 9.76 -2.79 4.85
C ALA A 67 9.45 -3.33 6.25
N MET A 68 8.72 -4.44 6.35
CA MET A 68 8.35 -5.05 7.63
C MET A 68 9.52 -5.71 8.37
N ILE A 69 10.55 -6.17 7.66
CA ILE A 69 11.76 -6.75 8.27
C ILE A 69 12.88 -5.72 8.50
N ALA A 70 12.73 -4.49 8.01
CA ALA A 70 13.69 -3.42 8.24
C ALA A 70 13.87 -3.16 9.75
N SER A 71 15.03 -2.66 10.19
CA SER A 71 15.20 -2.25 11.59
C SER A 71 14.45 -0.95 11.92
N ASP A 72 14.17 -0.12 10.91
CA ASP A 72 13.56 1.20 11.00
C ASP A 72 12.08 1.14 11.43
N ILE A 73 11.78 1.63 12.63
CA ILE A 73 10.42 1.68 13.20
C ILE A 73 9.57 2.75 12.51
N ASP A 74 10.18 3.85 12.04
CA ASP A 74 9.49 4.94 11.37
C ASP A 74 9.05 4.55 9.95
N LEU A 75 9.68 3.52 9.37
CA LEU A 75 9.18 2.82 8.19
C LEU A 75 8.13 1.76 8.55
N LYS A 76 8.44 0.87 9.50
CA LYS A 76 7.57 -0.28 9.82
C LYS A 76 6.19 0.14 10.30
N THR A 77 6.12 1.13 11.18
CA THR A 77 4.87 1.56 11.82
C THR A 77 3.83 2.03 10.79
N PRO A 78 4.10 3.01 9.91
CA PRO A 78 3.11 3.45 8.92
C PRO A 78 2.80 2.38 7.87
N VAL A 79 3.74 1.48 7.54
CA VAL A 79 3.46 0.34 6.65
C VAL A 79 2.50 -0.65 7.30
N ALA A 80 2.69 -0.98 8.58
CA ALA A 80 1.79 -1.86 9.31
C ALA A 80 0.39 -1.25 9.45
N THR A 81 0.31 -0.04 10.03
CA THR A 81 -0.98 0.56 10.43
C THR A 81 -1.69 1.29 9.28
N GLY A 82 -0.94 1.87 8.35
CA GLY A 82 -1.51 2.49 7.16
C GLY A 82 -1.84 1.44 6.10
N LEU A 83 -0.83 0.72 5.61
CA LEU A 83 -0.98 -0.14 4.44
C LEU A 83 -1.60 -1.50 4.76
N LEU A 84 -0.97 -2.28 5.65
CA LEU A 84 -1.35 -3.68 5.88
C LEU A 84 -2.72 -3.80 6.55
N GLU A 85 -3.01 -2.96 7.54
CA GLU A 85 -4.34 -2.92 8.17
C GLU A 85 -5.44 -2.58 7.16
N ALA A 86 -5.26 -1.54 6.34
CA ALA A 86 -6.25 -1.16 5.35
C ALA A 86 -6.46 -2.23 4.28
N LEU A 87 -5.38 -2.87 3.81
CA LEU A 87 -5.42 -3.99 2.89
C LEU A 87 -6.20 -5.18 3.49
N TYR A 88 -5.87 -5.56 4.73
CA TYR A 88 -6.51 -6.66 5.43
C TYR A 88 -8.01 -6.41 5.64
N LEU A 89 -8.36 -5.23 6.14
CA LEU A 89 -9.76 -4.84 6.37
C LEU A 89 -10.56 -4.83 5.06
N ARG A 90 -9.96 -4.33 3.98
CA ARG A 90 -10.63 -4.29 2.68
C ARG A 90 -10.85 -5.70 2.11
N ALA A 91 -9.82 -6.53 2.07
CA ALA A 91 -9.89 -7.89 1.57
C ALA A 91 -10.85 -8.78 2.40
N SER A 92 -10.87 -8.60 3.72
CA SER A 92 -11.79 -9.33 4.60
C SER A 92 -13.24 -8.84 4.51
N SER A 93 -13.46 -7.55 4.26
CA SER A 93 -14.82 -7.02 4.07
C SER A 93 -15.50 -7.55 2.81
N ASP A 94 -14.74 -7.80 1.74
CA ASP A 94 -15.27 -8.42 0.52
C ASP A 94 -15.63 -9.90 0.75
N ALA A 95 -14.88 -10.61 1.58
CA ALA A 95 -15.19 -12.00 1.94
C ALA A 95 -16.50 -12.14 2.76
N VAL A 96 -16.90 -11.09 3.50
CA VAL A 96 -18.17 -11.08 4.25
C VAL A 96 -19.37 -10.80 3.35
N ARG A 97 -19.19 -10.09 2.22
CA ARG A 97 -20.26 -9.77 1.27
C ARG A 97 -20.62 -10.90 0.30
N LEU A 98 -19.79 -11.94 0.22
CA LEU A 98 -19.99 -13.12 -0.63
C LEU A 98 -20.63 -14.32 0.11
N LYS A 99 -21.01 -14.14 1.38
CA LYS A 99 -21.80 -15.10 2.18
C LYS A 99 -23.25 -14.64 2.27
#